data_AF-A0A179D1U7-F1
#
_entry.id   AF-A0A179D1U7-F1
#
_cell.length_a   1.000
_cell.length_b   1.000
_cell.length_c   1.000
_cell.angle_alpha   90.00
_cell.angle_beta   90.00
_cell.angle_gamma   90.00
#
_symmetry.space_group_name_H-M   'P 1'
#
loop_
_entity.id
_entity.type
_entity.pdbx_description
1 polymer ?
#
loop_
_entity_poly.entity_id
_entity_poly.type
_entity_poly.pdbx_seq_one_letter_code
_entity_poly.pdbx_strand_id
1 'polypeptide(L)'
;MTTLKKIGKRFSLESHVKAVLFGHFFRDAADWIALYHHSQSFPVHNMSIMTKQFIMLRMALECILKAILIGLSKKDETAKEAYIVARKCSHNLSKIIAECKERANGKYRICTKQTFERIQKIDKLGIGVRYDLDMKTAYKKESFTERITGTGPVSGVIIDEEFQEDMKNDFLHFVRLAKRVWDKRLKGYNIILGSRIKEINDYINSIISSAKRRN
;
A
#
# COMPACT_ATOMS: atom_id res chain seq x y z
N MET A 1 36.11 -29.26 5.03
CA MET A 1 34.97 -29.38 4.11
C MET A 1 33.76 -28.67 4.71
N THR A 2 33.58 -27.40 4.39
CA THR A 2 32.49 -26.56 4.87
C THR A 2 31.24 -26.88 4.07
N THR A 3 30.27 -27.53 4.71
CA THR A 3 28.97 -27.88 4.14
C THR A 3 28.30 -26.62 3.60
N LEU A 4 28.22 -26.48 2.28
CA LEU A 4 27.42 -25.48 1.59
C LEU A 4 25.96 -25.63 2.08
N LYS A 5 25.58 -24.85 3.10
CA LYS A 5 24.21 -24.75 3.61
C LYS A 5 23.29 -24.48 2.43
N LYS A 6 22.51 -25.51 2.02
CA LYS A 6 21.37 -25.48 1.10
C LYS A 6 21.10 -24.10 0.50
N ILE A 7 21.82 -23.79 -0.58
CA ILE A 7 21.62 -22.57 -1.35
C ILE A 7 20.27 -22.70 -2.05
N GLY A 8 19.31 -21.88 -1.63
CA GLY A 8 18.06 -21.60 -2.35
C GLY A 8 16.94 -22.62 -2.15
N LYS A 9 15.74 -22.12 -1.87
CA LYS A 9 14.52 -22.88 -2.16
C LYS A 9 14.51 -23.17 -3.68
N ARG A 10 14.03 -24.34 -4.12
CA ARG A 10 13.84 -24.63 -5.56
C ARG A 10 13.11 -23.47 -6.23
N PHE A 11 13.62 -23.02 -7.38
CA PHE A 11 13.01 -21.96 -8.17
C PHE A 11 11.54 -22.30 -8.45
N SER A 12 10.66 -21.32 -8.23
CA SER A 12 9.23 -21.40 -8.52
C SER A 12 8.88 -20.12 -9.25
N LEU A 13 8.43 -20.24 -10.50
CA LEU A 13 8.05 -19.10 -11.33
C LEU A 13 6.99 -18.24 -10.62
N GLU A 14 5.96 -18.89 -10.06
CA GLU A 14 4.90 -18.22 -9.28
C GLU A 14 5.44 -17.45 -8.08
N SER A 15 6.32 -18.07 -7.29
CA SER A 15 6.91 -17.41 -6.11
C SER A 15 7.83 -16.26 -6.50
N HIS A 16 8.55 -16.41 -7.62
CA HIS A 16 9.40 -15.36 -8.17
C HIS A 16 8.57 -14.18 -8.66
N VAL A 17 7.53 -14.42 -9.46
CA VAL A 17 6.66 -13.37 -9.99
C VAL A 17 5.93 -12.64 -8.85
N LYS A 18 5.49 -13.36 -7.81
CA LYS A 18 4.97 -12.72 -6.58
C LYS A 18 6.01 -11.83 -5.90
N ALA A 19 7.27 -12.24 -5.85
CA ALA A 19 8.34 -11.41 -5.32
C ALA A 19 8.56 -10.14 -6.16
N VAL A 20 8.49 -10.25 -7.48
CA VAL A 20 8.58 -9.09 -8.39
C VAL A 20 7.38 -8.14 -8.19
N LEU A 21 6.15 -8.66 -8.18
CA LEU A 21 4.93 -7.88 -7.93
C LEU A 21 4.95 -7.18 -6.56
N PHE A 22 5.39 -7.90 -5.51
CA PHE A 22 5.63 -7.32 -4.20
C PHE A 22 6.62 -6.15 -4.30
N GLY A 23 7.74 -6.36 -4.98
CA GLY A 23 8.79 -5.37 -5.16
C GLY A 23 8.32 -4.11 -5.89
N HIS A 24 7.47 -4.26 -6.90
CA HIS A 24 6.85 -3.11 -7.59
C HIS A 24 5.99 -2.27 -6.65
N PHE A 25 5.02 -2.88 -5.96
CA PHE A 25 4.18 -2.14 -5.01
C PHE A 25 5.00 -1.53 -3.86
N PHE A 26 6.03 -2.22 -3.39
CA PHE A 26 6.91 -1.69 -2.35
C PHE A 26 7.70 -0.46 -2.85
N ARG A 27 8.18 -0.49 -4.09
CA ARG A 27 8.89 0.65 -4.71
C ARG A 27 7.96 1.82 -4.95
N ASP A 28 6.77 1.59 -5.51
CA ASP A 28 5.76 2.64 -5.70
C ASP A 28 5.44 3.33 -4.35
N ALA A 29 5.34 2.56 -3.27
CA ALA A 29 5.14 3.10 -1.93
C ALA A 29 6.31 4.00 -1.47
N ALA A 30 7.55 3.61 -1.79
CA ALA A 30 8.74 4.39 -1.50
C ALA A 30 8.79 5.68 -2.32
N ASP A 31 8.36 5.65 -3.58
CA ASP A 31 8.31 6.83 -4.45
C ASP A 31 7.27 7.84 -3.92
N TRP A 32 6.09 7.36 -3.50
CA TRP A 32 5.06 8.23 -2.91
C TRP A 32 5.50 8.89 -1.60
N ILE A 33 6.16 8.14 -0.70
CA ILE A 33 6.64 8.74 0.56
C ILE A 33 7.81 9.71 0.32
N ALA A 34 8.65 9.48 -0.69
CA ALA A 34 9.70 10.41 -1.08
C ALA A 34 9.11 11.74 -1.59
N LEU A 35 8.06 11.68 -2.42
CA LEU A 35 7.33 12.87 -2.86
C LEU A 35 6.70 13.62 -1.69
N TYR A 36 6.11 12.90 -0.74
CA TYR A 36 5.59 13.50 0.49
C TYR A 36 6.70 14.25 1.25
N HIS A 37 7.84 13.61 1.49
CA HIS A 37 8.96 14.26 2.18
C HIS A 37 9.49 15.49 1.44
N HIS A 38 9.57 15.44 0.11
CA HIS A 38 9.96 16.60 -0.68
C HIS A 38 8.94 17.74 -0.54
N SER A 39 7.65 17.41 -0.50
CA SER A 39 6.58 18.40 -0.37
C SER A 39 6.50 19.08 1.01
N GLN A 40 7.16 18.52 2.04
CA GLN A 40 7.26 19.15 3.37
C GLN A 40 8.17 20.38 3.38
N SER A 41 8.95 20.60 2.31
CA SER A 41 9.76 21.82 2.15
C SER A 41 8.96 23.07 1.79
N PHE A 42 7.66 22.93 1.48
CA PHE A 42 6.77 24.03 1.14
C PHE A 42 5.92 24.47 2.36
N PRO A 43 5.44 25.72 2.40
CA PRO A 43 4.65 26.22 3.53
C PRO A 43 3.38 25.38 3.76
N VAL A 44 3.27 24.77 4.95
CA VAL A 44 2.19 23.85 5.34
C VAL A 44 0.81 24.51 5.46
N HIS A 45 0.73 25.85 5.55
CA HIS A 45 -0.54 26.57 5.70
C HIS A 45 -1.40 26.66 4.43
N ASN A 46 -0.97 26.05 3.33
CA ASN A 46 -1.77 26.01 2.11
C ASN A 46 -2.57 24.69 2.03
N MET A 47 -3.89 24.79 2.15
CA MET A 47 -4.81 23.64 2.04
C MET A 47 -4.58 22.77 0.80
N SER A 48 -4.19 23.37 -0.33
CA SER A 48 -3.89 22.63 -1.56
C SER A 48 -2.63 21.77 -1.42
N ILE A 49 -1.62 22.26 -0.69
CA ILE A 49 -0.39 21.51 -0.39
C ILE A 49 -0.70 20.37 0.58
N MET A 50 -1.44 20.65 1.66
CA MET A 50 -1.85 19.62 2.64
C MET A 50 -2.68 18.51 2.00
N THR A 51 -3.57 18.86 1.06
CA THR A 51 -4.32 17.88 0.26
C THR A 51 -3.40 16.96 -0.54
N LYS A 52 -2.41 17.54 -1.22
CA LYS A 52 -1.44 16.75 -2.01
C LYS A 52 -0.62 15.83 -1.11
N GLN A 53 -0.17 16.34 0.03
CA GLN A 53 0.54 15.57 1.06
C GLN A 53 -0.29 14.38 1.56
N PHE A 54 -1.56 14.63 1.91
CA PHE A 54 -2.51 13.59 2.31
C PHE A 54 -2.68 12.51 1.23
N ILE A 55 -2.85 12.92 -0.04
CA ILE A 55 -2.98 11.98 -1.16
C ILE A 55 -1.71 11.14 -1.30
N MET A 56 -0.53 11.74 -1.21
CA MET A 56 0.75 11.02 -1.29
C MET A 56 0.86 9.98 -0.18
N LEU A 57 0.55 10.33 1.07
CA LEU A 57 0.53 9.38 2.20
C LEU A 57 -0.49 8.25 1.98
N ARG A 58 -1.69 8.59 1.54
CA ARG A 58 -2.75 7.61 1.23
C ARG A 58 -2.31 6.62 0.15
N MET A 59 -1.68 7.11 -0.92
CA MET A 59 -1.16 6.26 -2.00
C MET A 59 0.01 5.40 -1.53
N ALA A 60 0.91 5.95 -0.70
CA ALA A 60 1.99 5.19 -0.09
C ALA A 60 1.45 4.04 0.77
N LEU A 61 0.42 4.30 1.60
CA LEU A 61 -0.28 3.30 2.41
C LEU A 61 -0.94 2.21 1.53
N GLU A 62 -1.63 2.61 0.47
CA GLU A 62 -2.25 1.66 -0.46
C GLU A 62 -1.22 0.71 -1.08
N CYS A 63 -0.14 1.28 -1.63
CA CYS A 63 0.91 0.50 -2.28
C CYS A 63 1.60 -0.45 -1.29
N ILE A 64 1.99 0.01 -0.10
CA ILE A 64 2.67 -0.86 0.87
C ILE A 64 1.74 -1.97 1.39
N LEU A 65 0.45 -1.69 1.58
CA LEU A 65 -0.54 -2.70 1.97
C LEU A 65 -0.77 -3.72 0.85
N LYS A 66 -0.80 -3.31 -0.42
CA LYS A 66 -0.86 -4.23 -1.57
C LYS A 66 0.40 -5.09 -1.68
N ALA A 67 1.58 -4.54 -1.39
CA ALA A 67 2.81 -5.34 -1.29
C ALA A 67 2.65 -6.43 -0.21
N ILE A 68 2.24 -6.05 1.01
CA ILE A 68 1.97 -7.01 2.09
C ILE A 68 0.97 -8.08 1.65
N LEU A 69 -0.13 -7.68 1.01
CA LEU A 69 -1.17 -8.57 0.53
C LEU A 69 -0.63 -9.63 -0.46
N ILE A 70 0.16 -9.21 -1.44
CA ILE A 70 0.83 -10.12 -2.38
C ILE A 70 1.78 -11.07 -1.64
N GLY A 71 2.59 -10.54 -0.73
CA GLY A 71 3.52 -11.34 0.07
C GLY A 71 2.81 -12.34 0.99
N LEU A 72 1.57 -12.05 1.37
CA LEU A 72 0.74 -12.93 2.19
C LEU A 72 -0.06 -13.97 1.39
N SER A 73 -0.07 -13.90 0.05
CA SER A 73 -0.77 -14.86 -0.84
C SER A 73 -0.49 -16.32 -0.48
N LYS A 74 -1.47 -17.21 -0.68
CA LYS A 74 -1.33 -18.63 -0.34
C LYS A 74 -0.26 -19.30 -1.22
N LYS A 75 0.23 -20.48 -0.82
CA LYS A 75 1.31 -21.18 -1.55
C LYS A 75 0.83 -21.72 -2.90
N ASP A 76 -0.41 -22.18 -2.93
CA ASP A 76 -1.17 -22.72 -4.06
C ASP A 76 -1.82 -21.63 -4.93
N GLU A 77 -2.02 -20.43 -4.40
CA GLU A 77 -2.49 -19.27 -5.17
C GLU A 77 -1.45 -18.87 -6.23
N THR A 78 -1.88 -18.60 -7.45
CA THR A 78 -1.01 -18.07 -8.52
C THR A 78 -0.67 -16.59 -8.29
N ALA A 79 0.39 -16.11 -8.91
CA ALA A 79 0.76 -14.70 -8.92
C ALA A 79 -0.35 -13.84 -9.55
N LYS A 80 -1.03 -14.38 -10.57
CA LYS A 80 -2.17 -13.75 -11.22
C LYS A 80 -3.34 -13.55 -10.26
N GLU A 81 -3.73 -14.58 -9.52
CA GLU A 81 -4.82 -14.49 -8.54
C GLU A 81 -4.48 -13.51 -7.42
N ALA A 82 -3.26 -13.58 -6.89
CA ALA A 82 -2.80 -12.64 -5.87
C ALA A 82 -2.88 -11.18 -6.37
N TYR A 83 -2.45 -10.93 -7.62
CA TYR A 83 -2.54 -9.61 -8.24
C TYR A 83 -4.00 -9.16 -8.45
N ILE A 84 -4.87 -10.06 -8.91
CA ILE A 84 -6.30 -9.77 -9.10
C ILE A 84 -6.94 -9.41 -7.76
N VAL A 85 -6.65 -10.14 -6.68
CA VAL A 85 -7.20 -9.82 -5.36
C VAL A 85 -6.73 -8.45 -4.89
N ALA A 86 -5.43 -8.14 -5.01
CA ALA A 86 -4.90 -6.82 -4.69
C ALA A 86 -5.57 -5.69 -5.51
N ARG A 87 -5.92 -5.95 -6.78
CA ARG A 87 -6.66 -5.00 -7.64
C ARG A 87 -8.13 -4.87 -7.25
N LYS A 88 -8.80 -5.97 -6.87
CA LYS A 88 -10.22 -5.97 -6.46
C LYS A 88 -10.48 -5.17 -5.19
N CYS A 89 -9.49 -5.04 -4.31
CA CYS A 89 -9.59 -4.12 -3.18
C CYS A 89 -9.63 -2.63 -3.60
N SER A 90 -9.37 -2.33 -4.89
CA SER A 90 -9.36 -0.98 -5.47
C SER A 90 -8.48 -0.05 -4.63
N HIS A 91 -8.98 1.13 -4.27
CA HIS A 91 -8.34 2.11 -3.41
C HIS A 91 -8.84 2.04 -1.95
N ASN A 92 -9.63 1.04 -1.56
CA ASN A 92 -10.21 0.97 -0.21
C ASN A 92 -9.24 0.29 0.76
N LEU A 93 -8.64 1.07 1.65
CA LEU A 93 -7.58 0.61 2.55
C LEU A 93 -8.11 -0.40 3.58
N SER A 94 -9.33 -0.20 4.09
CA SER A 94 -9.98 -1.11 5.04
C SER A 94 -10.16 -2.51 4.45
N LYS A 95 -10.57 -2.60 3.18
CA LYS A 95 -10.69 -3.87 2.45
C LYS A 95 -9.33 -4.55 2.28
N ILE A 96 -8.27 -3.80 1.94
CA ILE A 96 -6.92 -4.36 1.82
C ILE A 96 -6.45 -4.91 3.18
N ILE A 97 -6.69 -4.17 4.27
CA ILE A 97 -6.33 -4.62 5.63
C ILE A 97 -7.10 -5.87 6.03
N ALA A 98 -8.40 -5.95 5.74
CA ALA A 98 -9.21 -7.13 6.03
C ALA A 98 -8.66 -8.38 5.33
N GLU A 99 -8.38 -8.26 4.03
CA GLU A 99 -7.77 -9.34 3.24
C GLU A 99 -6.38 -9.73 3.77
N CYS A 100 -5.56 -8.74 4.16
CA CYS A 100 -4.26 -9.02 4.81
C CYS A 100 -4.42 -9.78 6.12
N LYS A 101 -5.42 -9.44 6.95
CA LYS A 101 -5.69 -10.13 8.22
C LYS A 101 -6.11 -11.57 7.97
N GLU A 102 -7.00 -11.79 7.00
CA GLU A 102 -7.44 -13.13 6.59
C GLU A 102 -6.25 -13.99 6.14
N ARG A 103 -5.44 -13.48 5.20
CA ARG A 103 -4.28 -14.21 4.67
C ARG A 103 -3.15 -14.40 5.68
N ALA A 104 -3.01 -13.49 6.64
CA ALA A 104 -2.03 -13.63 7.71
C ALA A 104 -2.38 -14.80 8.64
N ASN A 105 -3.67 -15.14 8.79
CA ASN A 105 -4.17 -16.19 9.66
C ASN A 105 -3.50 -16.15 11.06
N GLY A 106 -3.54 -14.98 11.71
CA GLY A 106 -2.95 -14.74 13.03
C GLY A 106 -1.42 -14.65 13.10
N LYS A 107 -0.67 -15.03 12.04
CA LYS A 107 0.81 -15.04 12.05
C LYS A 107 1.44 -13.65 12.08
N TYR A 108 0.70 -12.64 11.65
CA TYR A 108 1.14 -11.26 11.61
C TYR A 108 0.06 -10.36 12.20
N ARG A 109 0.44 -9.50 13.14
CA ARG A 109 -0.40 -8.39 13.59
C ARG A 109 -0.37 -7.31 12.52
N ILE A 110 -1.41 -7.23 11.70
CA ILE A 110 -1.49 -6.29 10.56
C ILE A 110 -1.52 -4.85 11.06
N CYS A 111 -2.46 -4.50 11.95
CA CYS A 111 -2.60 -3.15 12.48
C CYS A 111 -3.14 -3.18 13.92
N THR A 112 -3.09 -2.04 14.61
CA THR A 112 -3.78 -1.82 15.90
C THR A 112 -5.25 -1.45 15.66
N LYS A 113 -6.03 -1.32 16.74
CA LYS A 113 -7.40 -0.79 16.67
C LYS A 113 -7.38 0.68 16.23
N GLN A 114 -6.51 1.50 16.82
CA GLN A 114 -6.36 2.92 16.49
C GLN A 114 -6.00 3.13 15.01
N THR A 115 -5.02 2.39 14.49
CA THR A 115 -4.65 2.44 13.06
C THR A 115 -5.85 2.09 12.18
N PHE A 116 -6.65 1.07 12.56
CA PHE A 116 -7.80 0.67 11.76
C PHE A 116 -8.90 1.75 11.75
N GLU A 117 -9.16 2.40 12.88
CA GLU A 117 -10.11 3.51 12.98
C GLU A 117 -9.69 4.71 12.13
N ARG A 118 -8.40 5.07 12.13
CA ARG A 118 -7.85 6.09 11.21
C ARG A 118 -8.04 5.72 9.75
N ILE A 119 -7.77 4.47 9.39
CA ILE A 119 -7.97 3.97 8.02
C ILE A 119 -9.44 4.06 7.60
N GLN A 120 -10.38 3.77 8.49
CA GLN A 120 -11.80 3.95 8.21
C GLN A 120 -12.18 5.42 7.99
N LYS A 121 -11.57 6.36 8.74
CA LYS A 121 -11.74 7.80 8.50
C LYS A 121 -11.22 8.19 7.10
N ILE A 122 -10.06 7.67 6.69
CA ILE A 122 -9.48 7.91 5.37
C ILE A 122 -10.39 7.40 4.24
N ASP A 123 -10.94 6.18 4.37
CA ASP A 123 -11.81 5.61 3.34
C ASP A 123 -13.15 6.36 3.18
N LYS A 124 -13.66 6.97 4.27
CA LYS A 124 -14.91 7.76 4.24
C LYS A 124 -14.83 9.03 3.41
N LEU A 125 -13.63 9.59 3.23
CA LEU A 125 -13.45 10.79 2.40
C LEU A 125 -13.83 10.54 0.94
N GLY A 126 -13.73 9.29 0.47
CA GLY A 126 -14.02 8.96 -0.91
C GLY A 126 -12.89 9.39 -1.86
N ILE A 127 -12.93 8.83 -3.06
CA ILE A 127 -11.86 8.95 -4.06
C ILE A 127 -11.87 10.33 -4.77
N GLY A 128 -12.99 11.07 -4.69
CA GLY A 128 -13.16 12.39 -5.31
C GLY A 128 -12.31 13.49 -4.67
N VAL A 129 -11.96 13.34 -3.39
CA VAL A 129 -11.18 14.32 -2.61
C VAL A 129 -9.71 14.41 -3.08
N ARG A 130 -9.37 13.73 -4.18
CA ARG A 130 -8.12 13.85 -4.92
C ARG A 130 -7.97 15.19 -5.66
N TYR A 131 -9.07 15.90 -5.95
CA TYR A 131 -9.04 17.15 -6.70
C TYR A 131 -9.31 18.37 -5.81
N ASP A 132 -8.56 19.45 -6.03
CA ASP A 132 -8.64 20.71 -5.25
C ASP A 132 -10.07 21.30 -5.23
N LEU A 133 -10.84 21.11 -6.31
CA LEU A 133 -12.23 21.56 -6.43
C LEU A 133 -13.19 20.75 -5.55
N ASP A 134 -13.03 19.43 -5.52
CA ASP A 134 -13.82 18.53 -4.68
C ASP A 134 -13.50 18.74 -3.21
N MET A 135 -12.23 19.01 -2.91
CA MET A 135 -11.74 19.36 -1.57
C MET A 135 -12.34 20.67 -1.05
N LYS A 136 -12.27 21.75 -1.83
CA LYS A 136 -12.90 23.03 -1.47
C LYS A 136 -14.40 22.87 -1.26
N THR A 137 -15.04 22.04 -2.07
CA THR A 137 -16.48 21.75 -1.94
C THR A 137 -16.78 20.96 -0.68
N ALA A 138 -15.97 19.94 -0.35
CA ALA A 138 -16.11 19.16 0.88
C ALA A 138 -15.88 20.03 2.12
N TYR A 139 -14.82 20.85 2.12
CA TYR A 139 -14.53 21.77 3.21
C TYR A 139 -15.66 22.79 3.44
N LYS A 140 -16.23 23.34 2.35
CA LYS A 140 -17.38 24.25 2.41
C LYS A 140 -18.64 23.61 2.99
N LYS A 141 -18.79 22.28 2.92
CA LYS A 141 -19.92 21.55 3.49
C LYS A 141 -19.77 21.29 4.98
N GLU A 142 -18.57 21.40 5.55
CA GLU A 142 -18.38 21.33 7.00
C GLU A 142 -19.02 22.53 7.68
N SER A 143 -19.67 22.29 8.82
CA SER A 143 -20.16 23.34 9.70
C SER A 143 -19.01 24.19 10.25
N PHE A 144 -19.33 25.41 10.69
CA PHE A 144 -18.33 26.28 11.35
C PHE A 144 -17.70 25.59 12.55
N THR A 145 -18.51 24.94 13.39
CA THR A 145 -18.05 24.18 14.56
C THR A 145 -17.06 23.10 14.15
N GLU A 146 -17.38 22.26 13.17
CA GLU A 146 -16.49 21.18 12.71
C GLU A 146 -15.12 21.69 12.23
N ARG A 147 -15.10 22.85 11.55
CA ARG A 147 -13.85 23.46 11.07
C ARG A 147 -13.01 23.99 12.22
N ILE A 148 -13.60 24.65 13.21
CA ILE A 148 -12.85 25.23 14.33
C ILE A 148 -12.41 24.15 15.34
N THR A 149 -13.19 23.08 15.51
CA THR A 149 -12.86 21.98 16.44
C THR A 149 -12.02 20.89 15.78
N GLY A 150 -11.77 20.97 14.46
CA GLY A 150 -11.02 19.95 13.73
C GLY A 150 -11.72 18.59 13.70
N THR A 151 -13.06 18.56 13.78
CA THR A 151 -13.82 17.30 13.79
C THR A 151 -14.42 16.96 12.43
N GLY A 152 -14.32 17.87 11.46
CA GLY A 152 -14.80 17.67 10.11
C GLY A 152 -13.95 16.66 9.31
N PRO A 153 -14.51 16.06 8.25
CA PRO A 153 -13.80 15.11 7.39
C PRO A 153 -12.54 15.70 6.73
N VAL A 154 -12.55 16.95 6.31
CA VAL A 154 -11.40 17.67 5.75
C VAL A 154 -10.55 18.26 6.87
N SER A 155 -11.16 19.01 7.79
CA SER A 155 -10.44 19.73 8.85
C SER A 155 -9.69 18.80 9.81
N GLY A 156 -10.27 17.66 10.18
CA GLY A 156 -9.72 16.68 11.13
C GLY A 156 -8.98 15.49 10.51
N VAL A 157 -8.75 15.50 9.19
CA VAL A 157 -8.07 14.39 8.50
C VAL A 157 -7.04 14.89 7.48
N ILE A 158 -7.41 15.89 6.68
CA ILE A 158 -6.58 16.37 5.57
C ILE A 158 -5.76 17.58 6.00
N ILE A 159 -6.37 18.53 6.71
CA ILE A 159 -5.70 19.75 7.20
C ILE A 159 -5.06 19.51 8.57
N ASP A 160 -5.38 18.40 9.23
CA ASP A 160 -4.81 18.04 10.52
C ASP A 160 -3.39 17.47 10.34
N GLU A 161 -2.38 18.22 10.77
CA GLU A 161 -0.97 17.81 10.72
C GLU A 161 -0.68 16.61 11.63
N GLU A 162 -1.33 16.53 12.80
CA GLU A 162 -1.17 15.41 13.72
C GLU A 162 -1.73 14.13 13.07
N PHE A 163 -2.89 14.23 12.41
CA PHE A 163 -3.46 13.12 11.66
C PHE A 163 -2.52 12.63 10.54
N GLN A 164 -1.89 13.56 9.79
CA GLN A 164 -0.95 13.19 8.73
C GLN A 164 0.34 12.56 9.28
N GLU A 165 0.86 13.04 10.41
CA GLU A 165 2.01 12.42 11.08
C GLU A 165 1.66 11.02 11.59
N ASP A 166 0.45 10.82 12.12
CA ASP A 166 -0.09 9.52 12.49
C ASP A 166 -0.17 8.56 11.28
N MET A 167 -0.63 9.05 10.12
CA MET A 167 -0.66 8.27 8.88
C MET A 167 0.75 7.84 8.45
N LYS A 168 1.73 8.73 8.58
CA LYS A 168 3.13 8.41 8.30
C LYS A 168 3.68 7.36 9.28
N ASN A 169 3.32 7.44 10.56
CA ASN A 169 3.68 6.42 11.55
C ASN A 169 3.04 5.05 11.22
N ASP A 170 1.77 5.05 10.79
CA ASP A 170 1.10 3.85 10.30
C ASP A 170 1.81 3.29 9.04
N PHE A 171 2.26 4.14 8.12
CA PHE A 171 3.07 3.74 6.96
C PHE A 171 4.38 3.07 7.38
N LEU A 172 5.15 3.67 8.30
CA LEU A 172 6.41 3.09 8.80
C LEU A 172 6.19 1.73 9.47
N HIS A 173 5.09 1.58 10.22
CA HIS A 173 4.69 0.28 10.75
C HIS A 173 4.46 -0.75 9.64
N PHE A 174 3.74 -0.39 8.58
CA PHE A 174 3.52 -1.28 7.43
C PHE A 174 4.80 -1.59 6.67
N VAL A 175 5.75 -0.65 6.52
CA VAL A 175 7.07 -0.93 5.93
C VAL A 175 7.82 -2.00 6.71
N ARG A 176 7.85 -1.90 8.05
CA ARG A 176 8.48 -2.91 8.91
C ARG A 176 7.78 -4.27 8.77
N LEU A 177 6.45 -4.28 8.68
CA LEU A 177 5.68 -5.50 8.44
C LEU A 177 5.98 -6.11 7.06
N ALA A 178 5.98 -5.30 6.00
CA ALA A 178 6.30 -5.71 4.63
C ALA A 178 7.70 -6.33 4.56
N LYS A 179 8.69 -5.73 5.22
CA LYS A 179 10.04 -6.30 5.32
C LYS A 179 10.04 -7.70 5.97
N ARG A 180 9.32 -7.88 7.09
CA ARG A 180 9.19 -9.19 7.74
C ARG A 180 8.51 -10.23 6.84
N VAL A 181 7.47 -9.83 6.10
CA VAL A 181 6.79 -10.70 5.14
C VAL A 181 7.75 -11.09 4.02
N TRP A 182 8.48 -10.12 3.46
CA TRP A 182 9.50 -10.35 2.44
C TRP A 182 10.56 -11.35 2.90
N ASP A 183 11.20 -11.09 4.05
CA ASP A 183 12.30 -11.91 4.56
C ASP A 183 11.86 -13.36 4.80
N LYS A 184 10.66 -13.56 5.34
CA LYS A 184 10.14 -14.91 5.65
C LYS A 184 9.60 -15.65 4.43
N ARG A 185 8.98 -14.94 3.47
CA ARG A 185 8.17 -15.56 2.42
C ARG A 185 8.77 -15.46 1.03
N LEU A 186 9.43 -14.36 0.69
CA LEU A 186 9.77 -14.01 -0.69
C LEU A 186 11.28 -13.88 -0.97
N LYS A 187 12.10 -13.51 0.02
CA LYS A 187 13.54 -13.23 -0.14
C LYS A 187 14.30 -14.33 -0.88
N GLY A 188 14.00 -15.59 -0.59
CA GLY A 188 14.64 -16.75 -1.22
C GLY A 188 14.27 -16.98 -2.68
N TYR A 189 13.31 -16.24 -3.23
CA TYR A 189 12.83 -16.35 -4.60
C TYR A 189 13.23 -15.15 -5.47
N ASN A 190 13.99 -14.17 -4.96
CA ASN A 190 14.42 -12.99 -5.72
C ASN A 190 15.61 -13.25 -6.66
N ILE A 191 16.15 -14.48 -6.70
CA ILE A 191 17.30 -14.80 -7.55
C ILE A 191 16.80 -15.19 -8.94
N ILE A 192 17.23 -14.46 -9.96
CA ILE A 192 16.91 -14.70 -11.37
C ILE A 192 18.06 -15.50 -12.00
N LEU A 193 17.71 -16.59 -12.67
CA LEU A 193 18.59 -17.17 -13.68
C LEU A 193 18.40 -16.37 -14.98
N GLY A 194 19.46 -15.73 -15.49
CA GLY A 194 19.38 -14.84 -16.65
C GLY A 194 18.68 -15.47 -17.87
N SER A 195 18.79 -16.79 -18.03
CA SER A 195 18.11 -17.57 -19.07
C SER A 195 16.58 -17.54 -19.02
N ARG A 196 15.97 -17.12 -17.91
CA ARG A 196 14.50 -17.10 -17.72
C ARG A 196 13.89 -15.71 -17.67
N ILE A 197 14.66 -14.65 -17.90
CA ILE A 197 14.16 -13.26 -17.84
C ILE A 197 12.99 -13.04 -18.81
N LYS A 198 13.11 -13.53 -20.06
CA LYS A 198 12.07 -13.36 -21.07
C LYS A 198 10.75 -14.02 -20.64
N GLU A 199 10.83 -15.28 -20.19
CA GLU A 199 9.67 -16.04 -19.68
C GLU A 199 8.97 -15.30 -18.53
N ILE A 200 9.74 -14.78 -17.57
CA ILE A 200 9.22 -14.02 -16.42
C ILE A 200 8.51 -12.75 -16.90
N ASN A 201 9.13 -11.98 -17.80
CA ASN A 201 8.56 -10.74 -18.32
C ASN A 201 7.27 -10.99 -19.12
N ASP A 202 7.26 -12.01 -19.99
CA ASP A 202 6.08 -12.40 -20.76
C ASP A 202 4.93 -12.79 -19.82
N TYR A 203 5.23 -13.53 -18.74
CA TYR A 203 4.21 -13.92 -17.78
C TYR A 203 3.67 -12.72 -16.99
N ILE A 204 4.53 -11.82 -16.50
CA ILE A 204 4.11 -10.57 -15.84
C ILE A 204 3.20 -9.74 -16.76
N ASN A 205 3.59 -9.58 -18.03
CA ASN A 205 2.80 -8.85 -19.02
C ASN A 205 1.43 -9.50 -19.25
N SER A 206 1.36 -10.83 -19.25
CA SER A 206 0.08 -11.56 -19.34
C SER A 206 -0.83 -11.31 -18.12
N ILE A 207 -0.26 -11.21 -16.92
CA ILE A 207 -0.99 -10.91 -15.68
C ILE A 207 -1.55 -9.50 -15.75
N ILE A 208 -0.70 -8.51 -16.07
CA ILE A 208 -1.09 -7.10 -16.13
C ILE A 208 -2.15 -6.85 -17.21
N SER A 209 -1.97 -7.41 -18.41
CA SER A 209 -2.92 -7.25 -19.52
C SER A 209 -4.28 -7.89 -19.23
N SER A 210 -4.29 -9.07 -18.62
CA SER A 210 -5.54 -9.74 -18.26
C SER A 210 -6.33 -9.03 -17.16
N ALA A 211 -5.65 -8.35 -16.24
CA ALA A 211 -6.30 -7.54 -15.21
C ALA A 211 -6.92 -6.25 -15.76
N LYS A 212 -6.38 -5.67 -16.84
CA LYS A 212 -6.94 -4.48 -17.50
C LYS A 212 -8.28 -4.74 -18.19
N ARG A 213 -8.55 -5.98 -18.63
CA ARG A 213 -9.78 -6.36 -19.35
C ARG A 213 -10.99 -6.67 -18.45
N ARG A 214 -10.81 -6.68 -17.12
CA ARG A 214 -11.84 -7.08 -16.14
C ARG A 214 -12.35 -5.92 -15.27
N ASN A 215 -11.88 -4.71 -15.53
CA ASN A 215 -12.38 -3.46 -14.96
C ASN A 215 -13.15 -2.70 -16.03
#